data_AF-A0A9W9G7K1-F1
#
_entry.id   AF-A0A9W9G7K1-F1
#
_cell.length_a   1.000
_cell.length_b   1.000
_cell.length_c   1.000
_cell.angle_alpha   90.00
_cell.angle_beta   90.00
_cell.angle_gamma   90.00
#
_symmetry.space_group_name_H-M   'P 1'
#
loop_
_entity.id
_entity.type
_entity.pdbx_description
1 polymer ?
#
loop_
_entity_poly.entity_id
_entity_poly.type
_entity_poly.pdbx_seq_one_letter_code
_entity_poly.pdbx_strand_id
1 'polypeptide(L)'
;MDTHDVSDVPEYLRYLQAQKQNLKNAQAAKGRPASSQKSKDEILMQFMFRQMMKTKAPASPMNIRSSFLPPAYPPCVSPFSKLKKVMIKSLCLETHHRERYLLLRTVTQTDTMTAVMAIVEDEDGSVLMLQLYNQEQELSGAQSLREGTVLVVKEPYVKVMADGDHGIRVDHLSDVWFIPEFDDLVPLSWRKRVTQADENASTWKAKGSERFDQGEHRSAIQCVERVEDVLRVSKLSEKALFRKAQALYQLRRFKESCETHAILAEKFPDNTMAAHEYARASARLMEQDSGKYEFRKMILEAKKRQPPRIDRGTYIGPVTVKQTQSHGRGLFTTEAVKAGDLLFCEKAFAHAFH
;
A
#
# COMPACT_ATOMS: atom_id res chain seq x y z
N MET A 1 -23.84 11.90 3.72
CA MET A 1 -23.21 12.03 5.05
C MET A 1 -24.24 12.70 5.92
N ASP A 2 -24.86 11.96 6.84
CA ASP A 2 -25.70 12.57 7.87
C ASP A 2 -24.76 13.15 8.93
N THR A 3 -24.49 14.45 8.82
CA THR A 3 -23.74 15.18 9.83
C THR A 3 -24.67 15.45 11.00
N HIS A 4 -24.47 14.72 12.10
CA HIS A 4 -25.14 15.01 13.36
C HIS A 4 -24.32 16.05 14.09
N ASP A 5 -24.95 17.14 14.52
CA ASP A 5 -24.29 18.07 15.42
C ASP A 5 -24.12 17.40 16.79
N VAL A 6 -22.87 17.31 17.23
CA VAL A 6 -22.48 16.71 18.51
C VAL A 6 -21.74 17.71 19.39
N SER A 7 -21.84 19.01 19.10
CA SER A 7 -21.24 20.10 19.89
C SER A 7 -21.64 20.03 21.36
N ASP A 8 -22.87 19.59 21.61
CA ASP A 8 -23.50 19.64 22.94
C ASP A 8 -23.23 18.39 23.78
N VAL A 9 -22.49 17.41 23.24
CA VAL A 9 -22.13 16.18 23.93
C VAL A 9 -20.75 16.36 24.59
N PRO A 10 -20.66 16.51 25.93
CA PRO A 10 -19.43 16.90 26.61
C PRO A 10 -18.25 15.93 26.43
N GLU A 11 -18.53 14.65 26.18
CA GLU A 11 -17.55 13.59 25.97
C GLU A 11 -16.75 13.83 24.67
N TYR A 12 -17.43 14.24 23.58
CA TYR A 12 -16.76 14.54 22.32
C TYR A 12 -15.91 15.81 22.42
N LEU A 13 -16.41 16.83 23.14
CA LEU A 13 -15.63 18.05 23.36
C LEU A 13 -14.36 17.78 24.19
N ARG A 14 -14.48 17.00 25.28
CA ARG A 14 -13.32 16.56 26.08
C ARG A 14 -12.33 15.75 25.24
N TYR A 15 -12.82 14.84 24.40
CA TYR A 15 -11.99 14.08 23.48
C TYR A 15 -11.22 15.00 22.50
N LEU A 16 -11.90 15.97 21.88
CA LEU A 16 -11.29 16.94 20.96
C LEU A 16 -10.25 17.82 21.65
N GLN A 17 -10.51 18.26 22.89
CA GLN A 17 -9.55 19.02 23.69
C GLN A 17 -8.30 18.20 24.00
N ALA A 18 -8.45 16.93 24.38
CA ALA A 18 -7.33 16.03 24.59
C ALA A 18 -6.52 15.82 23.31
N GLN A 19 -7.18 15.60 22.16
CA GLN A 19 -6.52 15.48 20.86
C GLN A 19 -5.76 16.77 20.49
N LYS A 20 -6.33 17.95 20.74
CA LYS A 20 -5.67 19.24 20.51
C LYS A 20 -4.40 19.39 21.36
N GLN A 21 -4.44 18.96 22.62
CA GLN A 21 -3.28 19.00 23.49
C GLN A 21 -2.20 17.99 23.05
N ASN A 22 -2.59 16.78 22.66
CA ASN A 22 -1.67 15.77 22.12
C ASN A 22 -0.95 16.28 20.87
N LEU A 23 -1.66 16.96 19.96
CA LEU A 23 -1.06 17.58 18.78
C LEU A 23 -0.02 18.65 19.14
N LYS A 24 -0.31 19.51 20.13
CA LYS A 24 0.65 20.52 20.61
C LYS A 24 1.90 19.87 21.20
N ASN A 25 1.73 18.81 22.01
CA ASN A 25 2.83 18.07 22.60
C ASN A 25 3.71 17.42 21.52
N ALA A 26 3.09 16.81 20.50
CA ALA A 26 3.77 16.25 19.35
C ALA A 26 4.61 17.32 18.62
N GLN A 27 4.00 18.47 18.29
CA GLN A 27 4.70 19.59 17.64
C GLN A 27 5.90 20.10 18.45
N ALA A 28 5.79 20.15 19.78
CA ALA A 28 6.88 20.55 20.66
C ALA A 28 8.04 19.52 20.74
N ALA A 29 7.78 18.26 20.36
CA ALA A 29 8.79 17.21 20.28
C ALA A 29 9.55 17.20 18.93
N LYS A 30 9.17 18.05 17.98
CA LYS A 30 9.77 18.09 16.64
C LYS A 30 11.29 18.24 16.69
N GLY A 31 11.98 17.41 15.92
CA GLY A 31 13.44 17.41 15.80
C GLY A 31 14.17 16.66 16.91
N ARG A 32 13.48 16.24 17.98
CA ARG A 32 14.08 15.39 19.02
C ARG A 32 14.33 13.98 18.46
N PRO A 33 15.35 13.25 18.94
CA PRO A 33 15.57 11.86 18.55
C PRO A 33 14.33 10.98 18.80
N ALA A 34 14.00 10.12 17.85
CA ALA A 34 12.91 9.15 17.94
C ALA A 34 13.32 7.89 18.73
N SER A 35 13.97 8.07 19.87
CA SER A 35 14.39 6.98 20.75
C SER A 35 13.22 6.52 21.61
N SER A 36 12.85 5.24 21.53
CA SER A 36 11.93 4.62 22.47
C SER A 36 12.65 4.30 23.78
N GLN A 37 12.02 4.58 24.92
CA GLN A 37 12.47 4.05 26.21
C GLN A 37 12.07 2.58 26.42
N LYS A 38 11.11 2.08 25.63
CA LYS A 38 10.62 0.71 25.69
C LYS A 38 11.57 -0.24 25.00
N SER A 39 11.71 -1.42 25.57
CA SER A 39 12.42 -2.53 24.93
C SER A 39 11.68 -3.04 23.68
N LYS A 40 12.38 -3.78 22.83
CA LYS A 40 11.80 -4.44 21.66
C LYS A 40 10.63 -5.34 22.06
N ASP A 41 10.80 -6.13 23.14
CA ASP A 41 9.79 -7.07 23.62
C ASP A 41 8.55 -6.35 24.14
N GLU A 42 8.72 -5.23 24.85
CA GLU A 42 7.59 -4.41 25.32
C GLU A 42 6.76 -3.86 24.16
N ILE A 43 7.40 -3.36 23.10
CA ILE A 43 6.71 -2.84 21.90
C ILE A 43 5.92 -3.96 21.22
N LEU A 44 6.53 -5.15 21.07
CA LEU A 44 5.89 -6.32 20.48
C LEU A 44 4.70 -6.80 21.34
N MET A 45 4.88 -6.93 22.65
CA MET A 45 3.83 -7.36 23.58
C MET A 45 2.67 -6.37 23.58
N GLN A 46 2.93 -5.07 23.59
CA GLN A 46 1.89 -4.03 23.53
C GLN A 46 1.09 -4.12 22.22
N PHE A 47 1.76 -4.37 21.09
CA PHE A 47 1.11 -4.54 19.79
C PHE A 47 0.27 -5.82 19.73
N MET A 48 0.81 -6.95 20.17
CA MET A 48 0.09 -8.23 20.21
C MET A 48 -1.12 -8.18 21.16
N PHE A 49 -0.97 -7.53 22.31
CA PHE A 49 -2.07 -7.33 23.25
C PHE A 49 -3.20 -6.50 22.61
N ARG A 50 -2.87 -5.43 21.88
CA ARG A 50 -3.84 -4.64 21.10
C ARG A 50 -4.60 -5.51 20.10
N GLN A 51 -3.90 -6.34 19.32
CA GLN A 51 -4.53 -7.26 18.36
C GLN A 51 -5.50 -8.24 19.05
N MET A 52 -5.10 -8.80 20.20
CA MET A 52 -5.94 -9.73 20.97
C MET A 52 -7.17 -9.04 21.57
N MET A 53 -7.05 -7.80 22.05
CA MET A 53 -8.19 -7.07 22.63
C MET A 53 -9.21 -6.68 21.55
N LYS A 54 -8.75 -6.36 20.33
CA LYS A 54 -9.60 -6.04 19.19
C LYS A 54 -10.56 -7.18 18.82
N THR A 55 -10.13 -8.43 18.92
CA THR A 55 -10.97 -9.59 18.58
C THR A 55 -12.03 -9.90 19.65
N LYS A 56 -11.86 -9.39 20.88
CA LYS A 56 -12.74 -9.64 22.02
C LYS A 56 -13.70 -8.50 22.34
N ALA A 57 -13.41 -7.27 21.92
CA ALA A 57 -14.20 -6.10 22.29
C ALA A 57 -15.50 -5.99 21.45
N PRO A 58 -16.69 -5.85 22.08
CA PRO A 58 -17.91 -5.53 21.35
C PRO A 58 -17.79 -4.14 20.69
N ALA A 59 -18.41 -3.99 19.52
CA ALA A 59 -18.44 -2.72 18.81
C ALA A 59 -19.23 -1.69 19.63
N SER A 60 -18.51 -0.84 20.38
CA SER A 60 -19.12 0.29 21.08
C SER A 60 -19.36 1.45 20.12
N PRO A 61 -20.56 2.06 20.09
CA PRO A 61 -20.83 3.26 19.30
C PRO A 61 -19.98 4.47 19.75
N MET A 62 -19.33 4.41 20.92
CA MET A 62 -18.41 5.45 21.40
C MET A 62 -16.94 5.25 21.01
N ASN A 63 -16.60 4.22 20.23
CA ASN A 63 -15.22 3.98 19.78
C ASN A 63 -14.80 4.96 18.68
N ILE A 64 -14.41 6.17 19.07
CA ILE A 64 -13.87 7.18 18.15
C ILE A 64 -12.45 6.79 17.73
N ARG A 65 -12.28 6.54 16.44
CA ARG A 65 -10.96 6.39 15.82
C ARG A 65 -10.53 7.75 15.27
N SER A 66 -9.38 8.25 15.71
CA SER A 66 -8.82 9.51 15.22
C SER A 66 -7.39 9.33 14.74
N SER A 67 -6.97 10.18 13.81
CA SER A 67 -5.57 10.32 13.40
C SER A 67 -5.31 11.77 13.04
N PHE A 68 -4.20 12.32 13.55
CA PHE A 68 -3.71 13.62 13.10
C PHE A 68 -3.27 13.54 11.64
N LEU A 69 -3.83 14.43 10.83
CA LEU A 69 -3.36 14.70 9.47
C LEU A 69 -2.14 15.63 9.55
N PRO A 70 -0.95 15.18 9.09
CA PRO A 70 0.20 16.07 9.00
C PRO A 70 -0.07 17.18 7.95
N PRO A 71 0.69 18.29 7.99
CA PRO A 71 0.69 19.25 6.88
C PRO A 71 0.91 18.54 5.54
N ALA A 72 0.23 19.01 4.50
CA ALA A 72 0.34 18.39 3.18
C ALA A 72 1.81 18.36 2.71
N TYR A 73 2.29 17.18 2.34
CA TYR A 73 3.65 16.99 1.84
C TYR A 73 3.65 16.23 0.50
N PRO A 74 4.64 16.49 -0.39
CA PRO A 74 4.75 15.77 -1.65
C PRO A 74 5.30 14.35 -1.44
N PRO A 75 4.92 13.38 -2.30
CA PRO A 75 5.56 12.07 -2.36
C PRO A 75 7.02 12.18 -2.79
N CYS A 76 7.80 11.15 -2.50
CA CYS A 76 9.17 11.03 -2.96
C CYS A 76 9.22 10.72 -4.46
N VAL A 77 9.64 11.72 -5.25
CA VAL A 77 9.86 11.65 -6.70
C VAL A 77 11.33 11.44 -7.08
N SER A 78 12.24 11.45 -6.08
CA SER A 78 13.67 11.25 -6.30
C SER A 78 13.95 9.81 -6.76
N PRO A 79 14.80 9.61 -7.78
CA PRO A 79 15.27 8.28 -8.16
C PRO A 79 15.90 7.57 -6.96
N PHE A 80 15.64 6.27 -6.81
CA PHE A 80 16.12 5.50 -5.66
C PHE A 80 17.64 5.55 -5.50
N SER A 81 18.38 5.57 -6.61
CA SER A 81 19.85 5.69 -6.64
C SER A 81 20.42 6.97 -6.01
N LYS A 82 19.59 8.01 -5.82
CA LYS A 82 19.99 9.24 -5.14
C LYS A 82 19.65 9.26 -3.65
N LEU A 83 18.86 8.30 -3.17
CA LEU A 83 18.45 8.24 -1.77
C LEU A 83 19.57 7.61 -0.94
N LYS A 84 19.76 8.13 0.28
CA LYS A 84 20.74 7.59 1.22
C LYS A 84 20.04 6.77 2.30
N LYS A 85 20.56 5.57 2.58
CA LYS A 85 20.04 4.71 3.66
C LYS A 85 20.20 5.42 5.01
N VAL A 86 19.20 5.29 5.87
CA VAL A 86 19.26 5.66 7.30
C VAL A 86 18.74 4.51 8.14
N MET A 87 19.06 4.51 9.44
CA MET A 87 18.55 3.55 10.42
C MET A 87 17.49 4.20 11.32
N ILE A 88 16.65 3.39 11.97
CA ILE A 88 15.57 3.86 12.86
C ILE A 88 16.12 4.74 13.98
N LYS A 89 17.27 4.38 14.55
CA LYS A 89 17.92 5.12 15.63
C LYS A 89 18.33 6.55 15.25
N SER A 90 18.49 6.84 13.97
CA SER A 90 18.87 8.17 13.47
C SER A 90 17.68 9.06 13.16
N LEU A 91 16.45 8.58 13.34
CA LEU A 91 15.25 9.35 13.01
C LEU A 91 14.92 10.38 14.09
N CYS A 92 14.30 11.48 13.68
CA CYS A 92 13.78 12.52 14.55
C CYS A 92 12.24 12.56 14.51
N LEU A 93 11.63 12.88 15.66
CA LEU A 93 10.19 13.04 15.81
C LEU A 93 9.67 14.21 14.97
N GLU A 94 8.45 14.06 14.45
CA GLU A 94 7.72 15.05 13.64
C GLU A 94 8.54 15.62 12.47
N THR A 95 9.40 14.79 11.87
CA THR A 95 10.38 15.19 10.85
C THR A 95 10.35 14.24 9.66
N HIS A 96 10.29 14.80 8.44
CA HIS A 96 10.51 14.08 7.20
C HIS A 96 12.00 14.00 6.89
N HIS A 97 12.52 12.79 6.73
CA HIS A 97 13.92 12.57 6.39
C HIS A 97 14.08 12.58 4.87
N ARG A 98 14.05 13.77 4.26
CA ARG A 98 14.13 13.95 2.80
C ARG A 98 15.41 13.37 2.22
N GLU A 99 15.31 12.85 0.99
CA GLU A 99 16.40 12.17 0.29
C GLU A 99 17.00 10.98 1.06
N ARG A 100 16.26 10.42 2.02
CA ARG A 100 16.64 9.23 2.77
C ARG A 100 15.67 8.10 2.52
N TYR A 101 16.09 6.88 2.82
CA TYR A 101 15.22 5.72 2.85
C TYR A 101 15.56 4.80 4.02
N LEU A 102 14.55 4.07 4.50
CA LEU A 102 14.69 2.96 5.43
C LEU A 102 14.51 1.65 4.67
N LEU A 103 15.30 0.64 5.02
CA LEU A 103 15.07 -0.75 4.66
C LEU A 103 14.53 -1.47 5.90
N LEU A 104 13.36 -2.09 5.77
CA LEU A 104 12.57 -2.58 6.90
C LEU A 104 12.03 -3.97 6.62
N ARG A 105 11.93 -4.79 7.67
CA ARG A 105 11.25 -6.09 7.66
C ARG A 105 10.14 -6.10 8.69
N THR A 106 8.95 -6.57 8.33
CA THR A 106 7.86 -6.74 9.30
C THR A 106 8.14 -7.91 10.24
N VAL A 107 7.85 -7.73 11.53
CA VAL A 107 8.06 -8.74 12.58
C VAL A 107 6.78 -9.13 13.30
N THR A 108 5.64 -8.57 12.90
CA THR A 108 4.30 -8.94 13.39
C THR A 108 3.35 -9.08 12.22
N GLN A 109 2.23 -9.76 12.44
CA GLN A 109 1.08 -9.67 11.53
C GLN A 109 0.51 -8.25 11.52
N THR A 110 -0.15 -7.85 10.43
CA THR A 110 -0.84 -6.56 10.36
C THR A 110 -1.96 -6.44 11.39
N ASP A 111 -2.14 -5.23 11.89
CA ASP A 111 -3.40 -4.74 12.44
C ASP A 111 -3.96 -3.63 11.53
N THR A 112 -5.28 -3.42 11.54
CA THR A 112 -5.94 -2.36 10.76
C THR A 112 -6.89 -1.57 11.64
N MET A 113 -6.68 -0.25 11.73
CA MET A 113 -7.53 0.61 12.56
C MET A 113 -7.91 1.91 11.84
N THR A 114 -6.97 2.86 11.73
CA THR A 114 -7.03 4.09 10.92
C THR A 114 -6.00 4.08 9.79
N ALA A 115 -5.17 3.04 9.78
CA ALA A 115 -4.11 2.73 8.84
C ALA A 115 -3.87 1.22 8.91
N VAL A 116 -3.14 0.68 7.94
CA VAL A 116 -2.54 -0.65 8.05
C VAL A 116 -1.27 -0.52 8.87
N MET A 117 -1.20 -1.26 9.98
CA MET A 117 -0.15 -1.14 10.98
C MET A 117 0.59 -2.47 11.14
N ALA A 118 1.91 -2.41 11.29
CA ALA A 118 2.73 -3.56 11.68
C ALA A 118 3.97 -3.07 12.44
N ILE A 119 4.54 -3.90 13.30
CA ILE A 119 5.88 -3.64 13.83
C ILE A 119 6.90 -4.06 12.77
N VAL A 120 7.85 -3.17 12.52
CA VAL A 120 8.95 -3.39 11.58
C VAL A 120 10.27 -3.28 12.32
N GLU A 121 11.29 -3.96 11.80
CA GLU A 121 12.67 -3.85 12.25
C GLU A 121 13.60 -3.38 11.12
N ASP A 122 14.63 -2.62 11.50
CA ASP A 122 15.76 -2.30 10.63
C ASP A 122 16.92 -3.30 10.80
N GLU A 123 17.98 -3.12 10.01
CA GLU A 123 19.15 -4.00 9.97
C GLU A 123 19.88 -4.08 11.32
N ASP A 124 19.77 -3.05 12.15
CA ASP A 124 20.34 -2.99 13.51
C ASP A 124 19.45 -3.69 14.56
N GLY A 125 18.33 -4.26 14.13
CA GLY A 125 17.34 -4.92 14.99
C GLY A 125 16.45 -3.96 15.78
N SER A 126 16.55 -2.65 15.51
CA SER A 126 15.69 -1.63 16.13
C SER A 126 14.27 -1.81 15.61
N VAL A 127 13.27 -1.73 16.48
CA VAL A 127 11.87 -1.86 16.07
C VAL A 127 11.12 -0.54 16.16
N LEU A 128 10.17 -0.36 15.25
CA LEU A 128 9.26 0.76 15.26
C LEU A 128 7.91 0.36 14.63
N MET A 129 6.83 1.06 14.97
CA MET A 129 5.54 0.83 14.34
C MET A 129 5.50 1.51 12.97
N LEU A 130 5.16 0.75 11.92
CA LEU A 130 4.84 1.27 10.60
C LEU A 130 3.33 1.49 10.49
N GLN A 131 2.90 2.61 9.90
CA GLN A 131 1.51 2.95 9.63
C GLN A 131 1.36 3.41 8.18
N LEU A 132 0.75 2.55 7.36
CA LEU A 132 0.42 2.82 5.97
C LEU A 132 -1.01 3.36 5.89
N TYR A 133 -1.13 4.68 5.77
CA TYR A 133 -2.40 5.37 5.64
C TYR A 133 -2.89 5.30 4.21
N ASN A 134 -4.21 5.30 4.06
CA ASN A 134 -4.88 5.35 2.76
C ASN A 134 -4.69 4.09 1.88
N GLN A 135 -4.20 2.99 2.45
CA GLN A 135 -3.91 1.74 1.72
C GLN A 135 -4.76 0.55 2.16
N GLU A 136 -5.74 0.76 3.05
CA GLU A 136 -6.51 -0.33 3.68
C GLU A 136 -7.21 -1.23 2.66
N GLN A 137 -7.76 -0.68 1.58
CA GLN A 137 -8.38 -1.49 0.54
C GLN A 137 -7.36 -2.35 -0.20
N GLU A 138 -6.17 -1.82 -0.48
CA GLU A 138 -5.14 -2.50 -1.28
C GLU A 138 -4.36 -3.54 -0.47
N LEU A 139 -4.15 -3.28 0.81
CA LEU A 139 -3.42 -4.16 1.73
C LEU A 139 -4.36 -4.97 2.64
N SER A 140 -5.63 -5.13 2.25
CA SER A 140 -6.58 -5.97 2.99
C SER A 140 -6.40 -7.46 2.67
N GLY A 141 -6.71 -8.31 3.64
CA GLY A 141 -6.75 -9.76 3.47
C GLY A 141 -5.41 -10.36 3.02
N ALA A 142 -5.42 -11.02 1.87
CA ALA A 142 -4.29 -11.73 1.30
C ALA A 142 -3.08 -10.84 0.95
N GLN A 143 -3.29 -9.55 0.70
CA GLN A 143 -2.25 -8.57 0.38
C GLN A 143 -1.73 -7.81 1.62
N SER A 144 -2.13 -8.22 2.82
CA SER A 144 -1.65 -7.64 4.08
C SER A 144 -0.14 -7.82 4.28
N LEU A 145 0.44 -6.95 5.11
CA LEU A 145 1.84 -7.05 5.52
C LEU A 145 2.04 -8.28 6.42
N ARG A 146 2.39 -9.41 5.81
CA ARG A 146 2.74 -10.62 6.56
C ARG A 146 4.06 -10.43 7.29
N GLU A 147 4.25 -11.16 8.37
CA GLU A 147 5.55 -11.24 9.03
C GLU A 147 6.64 -11.70 8.04
N GLY A 148 7.79 -11.03 8.06
CA GLY A 148 8.91 -11.26 7.14
C GLY A 148 8.82 -10.49 5.82
N THR A 149 7.78 -9.70 5.57
CA THR A 149 7.69 -8.83 4.39
C THR A 149 8.79 -7.77 4.46
N VAL A 150 9.60 -7.68 3.40
CA VAL A 150 10.67 -6.67 3.29
C VAL A 150 10.19 -5.52 2.42
N LEU A 151 10.43 -4.29 2.89
CA LEU A 151 10.06 -3.08 2.18
C LEU A 151 11.05 -1.95 2.41
N VAL A 152 11.09 -1.04 1.45
CA VAL A 152 11.70 0.28 1.57
C VAL A 152 10.62 1.31 1.85
N VAL A 153 10.91 2.22 2.79
CA VAL A 153 10.15 3.45 2.99
C VAL A 153 11.03 4.63 2.57
N LYS A 154 10.61 5.34 1.54
CA LYS A 154 11.26 6.56 1.06
C LYS A 154 10.82 7.76 1.90
N GLU A 155 11.77 8.65 2.17
CA GLU A 155 11.59 9.91 2.91
C GLU A 155 10.75 9.78 4.19
N PRO A 156 11.13 8.85 5.09
CA PRO A 156 10.29 8.45 6.23
C PRO A 156 9.96 9.63 7.14
N TYR A 157 8.72 9.64 7.62
CA TYR A 157 8.20 10.59 8.59
C TYR A 157 7.82 9.86 9.87
N VAL A 158 8.38 10.31 10.99
CA VAL A 158 8.06 9.76 12.30
C VAL A 158 7.03 10.66 12.97
N LYS A 159 5.83 10.12 13.23
CA LYS A 159 4.79 10.83 13.98
C LYS A 159 4.79 10.38 15.44
N VAL A 160 4.45 11.30 16.33
CA VAL A 160 3.95 10.99 17.66
C VAL A 160 2.47 10.58 17.54
N MET A 161 2.11 9.50 18.19
CA MET A 161 0.79 8.90 18.17
C MET A 161 -0.05 9.38 19.36
N ALA A 162 -1.34 9.05 19.36
CA ALA A 162 -2.26 9.49 20.43
C ALA A 162 -1.96 8.84 21.80
N ASP A 163 -1.29 7.70 21.83
CA ASP A 163 -0.81 7.02 23.03
C ASP A 163 0.54 7.56 23.54
N GLY A 164 1.11 8.57 22.87
CA GLY A 164 2.38 9.21 23.23
C GLY A 164 3.61 8.46 22.71
N ASP A 165 3.46 7.24 22.21
CA ASP A 165 4.51 6.54 21.47
C ASP A 165 4.69 7.18 20.08
N HIS A 166 5.62 6.65 19.28
CA HIS A 166 5.87 7.13 17.93
C HIS A 166 5.98 6.00 16.90
N GLY A 167 5.77 6.34 15.64
CA GLY A 167 5.79 5.39 14.54
C GLY A 167 6.05 6.07 13.19
N ILE A 168 6.46 5.27 12.21
CA ILE A 168 6.63 5.71 10.83
C ILE A 168 5.25 5.83 10.20
N ARG A 169 4.88 7.04 9.78
CA ARG A 169 3.67 7.29 9.00
C ARG A 169 4.02 7.42 7.53
N VAL A 170 3.28 6.72 6.69
CA VAL A 170 3.37 6.84 5.23
C VAL A 170 1.98 7.10 4.66
N ASP A 171 1.80 8.24 3.99
CA ASP A 171 0.51 8.60 3.36
C ASP A 171 0.49 8.32 1.85
N HIS A 172 1.65 8.28 1.21
CA HIS A 172 1.78 8.09 -0.24
C HIS A 172 2.16 6.65 -0.58
N LEU A 173 1.36 6.00 -1.43
CA LEU A 173 1.61 4.64 -1.92
C LEU A 173 2.98 4.51 -2.59
N SER A 174 3.36 5.51 -3.39
CA SER A 174 4.64 5.55 -4.12
C SER A 174 5.87 5.57 -3.22
N ASP A 175 5.71 5.90 -1.93
CA ASP A 175 6.81 6.01 -0.97
C ASP A 175 7.15 4.67 -0.31
N VAL A 176 6.34 3.65 -0.56
CA VAL A 176 6.61 2.27 -0.17
C VAL A 176 7.03 1.47 -1.39
N TRP A 177 8.15 0.78 -1.27
CA TRP A 177 8.60 -0.19 -2.26
C TRP A 177 8.73 -1.56 -1.61
N PHE A 178 7.86 -2.49 -1.96
CA PHE A 178 7.95 -3.88 -1.51
C PHE A 178 9.08 -4.60 -2.26
N ILE A 179 10.02 -5.14 -1.50
CA ILE A 179 11.23 -5.75 -2.04
C ILE A 179 11.07 -7.27 -2.04
N PRO A 180 11.41 -7.95 -3.16
CA PRO A 180 11.45 -9.41 -3.20
C PRO A 180 12.41 -9.98 -2.15
N GLU A 181 12.07 -11.13 -1.56
CA GLU A 181 12.87 -11.77 -0.50
C GLU A 181 14.34 -11.98 -0.89
N PHE A 182 14.64 -12.19 -2.16
CA PHE A 182 16.00 -12.47 -2.67
C PHE A 182 16.65 -11.31 -3.42
N ASP A 183 16.05 -10.13 -3.38
CA ASP A 183 16.64 -8.92 -3.96
C ASP A 183 17.98 -8.60 -3.28
N ASP A 184 18.93 -8.07 -4.05
CA ASP A 184 20.28 -7.73 -3.59
C ASP A 184 20.28 -6.74 -2.41
N LEU A 185 19.23 -5.92 -2.29
CA LEU A 185 19.06 -5.01 -1.15
C LEU A 185 18.74 -5.74 0.15
N VAL A 186 18.18 -6.96 0.12
CA VAL A 186 17.77 -7.70 1.33
C VAL A 186 18.99 -8.35 2.00
N PRO A 187 19.29 -8.06 3.28
CA PRO A 187 20.38 -8.69 4.03
C PRO A 187 20.25 -10.21 4.05
N LEU A 188 21.37 -10.92 3.97
CA LEU A 188 21.39 -12.39 4.02
C LEU A 188 20.76 -12.95 5.30
N SER A 189 20.89 -12.24 6.42
CA SER A 189 20.27 -12.61 7.71
C SER A 189 18.74 -12.55 7.69
N TRP A 190 18.15 -11.84 6.73
CA TRP A 190 16.70 -11.70 6.60
C TRP A 190 16.07 -12.67 5.63
N ARG A 191 16.84 -13.19 4.68
CA ARG A 191 16.38 -14.18 3.71
C ARG A 191 16.12 -15.49 4.44
N LYS A 192 14.97 -16.14 4.23
CA LYS A 192 14.83 -17.52 4.70
C LYS A 192 15.91 -18.35 4.01
N ARG A 193 16.54 -19.27 4.76
CA ARG A 193 17.54 -20.18 4.19
C ARG A 193 16.89 -20.99 3.08
N VAL A 194 17.11 -20.56 1.85
CA VAL A 194 16.92 -21.34 0.63
C VAL A 194 17.86 -22.52 0.79
N THR A 195 17.30 -23.69 1.07
CA THR A 195 18.07 -24.94 0.90
C THR A 195 18.37 -25.09 -0.59
N GLN A 196 19.45 -25.78 -0.98
CA GLN A 196 19.78 -26.02 -2.41
C GLN A 196 18.59 -26.60 -3.23
N ALA A 197 17.58 -27.20 -2.58
CA ALA A 197 16.35 -27.68 -3.21
C ALA A 197 15.41 -26.57 -3.73
N ASP A 198 15.56 -25.33 -3.25
CA ASP A 198 14.77 -24.16 -3.63
C ASP A 198 15.31 -23.44 -4.88
N GLU A 199 16.44 -23.85 -5.44
CA GLU A 199 17.05 -23.20 -6.62
C GLU A 199 16.47 -23.68 -7.96
N ASN A 200 15.73 -24.80 -7.97
CA ASN A 200 15.18 -25.31 -9.22
C ASN A 200 13.89 -24.56 -9.60
N ALA A 201 13.69 -24.38 -10.91
CA ALA A 201 12.56 -23.65 -11.45
C ALA A 201 11.19 -24.28 -11.13
N SER A 202 11.13 -25.61 -10.89
CA SER A 202 9.88 -26.28 -10.48
C SER A 202 9.43 -25.84 -9.09
N THR A 203 10.35 -25.65 -8.14
CA THR A 203 10.04 -25.19 -6.79
C THR A 203 9.49 -23.77 -6.81
N TRP A 204 10.10 -22.86 -7.58
CA TRP A 204 9.58 -21.49 -7.74
C TRP A 204 8.21 -21.44 -8.42
N LYS A 205 7.96 -22.30 -9.42
CA LYS A 205 6.64 -22.44 -10.05
C LYS A 205 5.58 -22.88 -9.04
N ALA A 206 5.90 -23.84 -8.17
CA ALA A 206 5.00 -24.33 -7.13
C ALA A 206 4.75 -23.27 -6.04
N LYS A 207 5.80 -22.58 -5.58
CA LYS A 207 5.67 -21.46 -4.63
C LYS A 207 4.84 -20.32 -5.20
N GLY A 208 5.13 -19.85 -6.41
CA GLY A 208 4.36 -18.78 -7.05
C GLY A 208 2.88 -19.14 -7.23
N SER A 209 2.64 -20.42 -7.54
CA SER A 209 1.32 -21.02 -7.61
C SER A 209 0.56 -20.97 -6.28
N GLU A 210 1.19 -21.43 -5.21
CA GLU A 210 0.62 -21.42 -3.86
C GLU A 210 0.35 -19.99 -3.39
N ARG A 211 1.31 -19.07 -3.59
CA ARG A 211 1.18 -17.66 -3.24
C ARG A 211 0.01 -17.00 -3.98
N PHE A 212 -0.17 -17.32 -5.26
CA PHE A 212 -1.31 -16.85 -6.03
C PHE A 212 -2.63 -17.33 -5.45
N ASP A 213 -2.72 -18.62 -5.13
CA ASP A 213 -3.92 -19.23 -4.57
C ASP A 213 -4.25 -18.66 -3.16
N GLN A 214 -3.23 -18.19 -2.43
CA GLN A 214 -3.38 -17.44 -1.17
C GLN A 214 -3.71 -15.95 -1.37
N GLY A 215 -3.82 -15.46 -2.61
CA GLY A 215 -4.07 -14.04 -2.96
C GLY A 215 -2.87 -13.11 -2.81
N GLU A 216 -1.66 -13.64 -2.59
CA GLU A 216 -0.42 -12.88 -2.50
C GLU A 216 0.13 -12.55 -3.89
N HIS A 217 -0.58 -11.70 -4.63
CA HIS A 217 -0.27 -11.44 -6.03
C HIS A 217 1.15 -10.87 -6.24
N ARG A 218 1.65 -10.04 -5.31
CA ARG A 218 3.04 -9.52 -5.38
C ARG A 218 4.06 -10.65 -5.26
N SER A 219 3.97 -11.45 -4.21
CA SER A 219 4.85 -12.61 -3.98
C SER A 219 4.77 -13.62 -5.13
N ALA A 220 3.58 -13.83 -5.68
CA ALA A 220 3.35 -14.73 -6.81
C ALA A 220 4.10 -14.26 -8.08
N ILE A 221 3.99 -12.98 -8.43
CA ILE A 221 4.71 -12.40 -9.59
C ILE A 221 6.21 -12.55 -9.41
N GLN A 222 6.74 -12.22 -8.22
CA GLN A 222 8.17 -12.33 -7.92
C GLN A 222 8.70 -13.76 -8.09
N CYS A 223 7.93 -14.76 -7.64
CA CYS A 223 8.29 -16.17 -7.85
C CYS A 223 8.36 -16.53 -9.33
N VAL A 224 7.45 -16.00 -10.17
CA VAL A 224 7.45 -16.27 -11.62
C VAL A 224 8.57 -15.52 -12.32
N GLU A 225 8.83 -14.25 -11.99
CA GLU A 225 9.95 -13.46 -12.54
C GLU A 225 11.29 -14.14 -12.23
N ARG A 226 11.46 -14.72 -11.05
CA ARG A 226 12.67 -15.50 -10.73
C ARG A 226 12.85 -16.73 -11.62
N VAL A 227 11.75 -17.38 -12.03
CA VAL A 227 11.80 -18.49 -13.00
C VAL A 227 12.19 -17.98 -14.39
N GLU A 228 11.75 -16.78 -14.77
CA GLU A 228 12.14 -16.16 -16.04
C GLU A 228 13.64 -15.90 -16.11
N ASP A 229 14.24 -15.40 -15.02
CA ASP A 229 15.69 -15.20 -14.90
C ASP A 229 16.47 -16.51 -15.08
N VAL A 230 15.99 -17.59 -14.45
CA VAL A 230 16.68 -18.89 -14.44
C VAL A 230 16.49 -19.66 -15.74
N LEU A 231 15.28 -19.64 -16.33
CA LEU A 231 14.92 -20.51 -17.45
C LEU A 231 14.80 -19.80 -18.82
N ARG A 232 14.86 -18.47 -18.86
CA ARG A 232 14.37 -17.63 -19.98
C ARG A 232 12.86 -17.77 -20.20
N VAL A 233 12.20 -16.69 -20.63
CA VAL A 233 10.74 -16.59 -20.80
C VAL A 233 10.15 -17.69 -21.71
N SER A 234 10.94 -18.25 -22.64
CA SER A 234 10.50 -19.34 -23.54
C SER A 234 10.18 -20.67 -22.84
N LYS A 235 10.61 -20.86 -21.58
CA LYS A 235 10.41 -22.12 -20.82
C LYS A 235 9.39 -22.02 -19.69
N LEU A 236 8.65 -20.92 -19.60
CA LEU A 236 7.52 -20.81 -18.68
C LEU A 236 6.36 -21.69 -19.14
N SER A 237 5.70 -22.35 -18.20
CA SER A 237 4.48 -23.10 -18.48
C SER A 237 3.30 -22.16 -18.66
N GLU A 238 2.31 -22.59 -19.43
CA GLU A 238 1.03 -21.91 -19.64
C GLU A 238 0.41 -21.44 -18.31
N LYS A 239 0.31 -22.34 -17.33
CA LYS A 239 -0.22 -22.05 -15.98
C LYS A 239 0.54 -20.95 -15.26
N ALA A 240 1.86 -20.87 -15.41
CA ALA A 240 2.67 -19.84 -14.74
C ALA A 240 2.45 -18.45 -15.38
N LEU A 241 2.43 -18.38 -16.72
CA LEU A 241 2.10 -17.14 -17.44
C LEU A 241 0.69 -16.67 -17.12
N PHE A 242 -0.28 -17.58 -17.09
CA PHE A 242 -1.67 -17.26 -16.78
C PHE A 242 -1.81 -16.65 -15.39
N ARG A 243 -1.21 -17.29 -14.38
CA ARG A 243 -1.22 -16.79 -12.99
C ARG A 243 -0.47 -15.46 -12.83
N LYS A 244 0.65 -15.27 -13.55
CA LYS A 244 1.36 -13.98 -13.57
C LYS A 244 0.48 -12.87 -14.14
N ALA A 245 -0.18 -13.12 -15.27
CA ALA A 245 -1.09 -12.16 -15.91
C ALA A 245 -2.27 -11.79 -15.00
N GLN A 246 -2.88 -12.77 -14.33
CA GLN A 246 -3.91 -12.57 -13.32
C GLN A 246 -3.42 -11.75 -12.12
N ALA A 247 -2.24 -12.08 -11.60
CA ALA A 247 -1.65 -11.35 -10.47
C ALA A 247 -1.37 -9.89 -10.84
N LEU A 248 -0.83 -9.63 -12.04
CA LEU A 248 -0.60 -8.27 -12.56
C LEU A 248 -1.92 -7.50 -12.68
N TYR A 249 -2.98 -8.17 -13.16
CA TYR A 249 -4.32 -7.59 -13.23
C TYR A 249 -4.83 -7.16 -11.84
N GLN A 250 -4.71 -8.02 -10.82
CA GLN A 250 -5.17 -7.73 -9.46
C GLN A 250 -4.37 -6.57 -8.82
N LEU A 251 -3.11 -6.39 -9.22
CA LEU A 251 -2.27 -5.25 -8.85
C LEU A 251 -2.49 -4.01 -9.73
N ARG A 252 -3.46 -4.05 -10.65
CA ARG A 252 -3.79 -2.98 -11.62
C ARG A 252 -2.64 -2.61 -12.57
N ARG A 253 -1.65 -3.50 -12.73
CA ARG A 253 -0.57 -3.39 -13.72
C ARG A 253 -1.10 -3.89 -15.07
N PHE A 254 -2.13 -3.23 -15.61
CA PHE A 254 -2.90 -3.73 -16.76
C PHE A 254 -2.06 -3.84 -18.03
N LYS A 255 -1.12 -2.92 -18.25
CA LYS A 255 -0.17 -2.99 -19.38
C LYS A 255 0.65 -4.28 -19.35
N GLU A 256 1.31 -4.55 -18.24
CA GLU A 256 2.15 -5.75 -18.07
C GLU A 256 1.31 -7.03 -18.06
N SER A 257 0.08 -6.98 -17.54
CA SER A 257 -0.90 -8.06 -17.65
C SER A 257 -1.23 -8.36 -19.11
N CYS A 258 -1.49 -7.32 -19.94
CA CYS A 258 -1.72 -7.44 -21.38
C CYS A 258 -0.52 -8.02 -22.12
N GLU A 259 0.69 -7.53 -21.83
CA GLU A 259 1.94 -8.05 -22.42
C GLU A 259 2.14 -9.54 -22.08
N THR A 260 1.88 -9.93 -20.83
CA THR A 260 1.96 -11.34 -20.40
C THR A 260 0.90 -12.20 -21.09
N HIS A 261 -0.32 -11.69 -21.25
CA HIS A 261 -1.39 -12.38 -21.99
C HIS A 261 -1.07 -12.52 -23.48
N ALA A 262 -0.43 -11.52 -24.11
CA ALA A 262 0.00 -11.62 -25.50
C ALA A 262 1.01 -12.75 -25.71
N ILE A 263 2.00 -12.88 -24.80
CA ILE A 263 2.95 -14.00 -24.80
C ILE A 263 2.22 -15.34 -24.63
N LEU A 264 1.19 -15.38 -23.78
CA LEU A 264 0.39 -16.59 -23.57
C LEU A 264 -0.41 -16.95 -24.83
N ALA A 265 -1.05 -16.00 -25.49
CA ALA A 265 -1.81 -16.23 -26.72
C ALA A 265 -0.92 -16.71 -27.87
N GLU A 266 0.33 -16.23 -27.95
CA GLU A 266 1.31 -16.69 -28.95
C GLU A 266 1.72 -18.16 -28.73
N LYS A 267 1.96 -18.55 -27.47
CA LYS A 267 2.48 -19.89 -27.13
C LYS A 267 1.41 -20.95 -26.90
N PHE A 268 0.24 -20.52 -26.41
CA PHE A 268 -0.86 -21.37 -25.96
C PHE A 268 -2.20 -20.81 -26.50
N PRO A 269 -2.38 -20.78 -27.83
CA PRO A 269 -3.52 -20.11 -28.48
C PRO A 269 -4.88 -20.72 -28.12
N ASP A 270 -4.93 -21.98 -27.71
CA ASP A 270 -6.17 -22.69 -27.37
C ASP A 270 -6.73 -22.33 -25.98
N ASN A 271 -6.01 -21.50 -25.20
CA ASN A 271 -6.46 -21.08 -23.87
C ASN A 271 -7.55 -19.98 -23.96
N THR A 272 -8.80 -20.43 -24.09
CA THR A 272 -9.97 -19.54 -24.17
C THR A 272 -10.17 -18.68 -22.92
N MET A 273 -9.81 -19.18 -21.73
CA MET A 273 -9.86 -18.40 -20.49
C MET A 273 -8.88 -17.22 -20.52
N ALA A 274 -7.66 -17.45 -20.99
CA ALA A 274 -6.66 -16.41 -21.15
C ALA A 274 -7.06 -15.37 -22.18
N ALA A 275 -7.73 -15.77 -23.27
CA ALA A 275 -8.28 -14.81 -24.23
C ALA A 275 -9.34 -13.89 -23.58
N HIS A 276 -10.26 -14.44 -22.78
CA HIS A 276 -11.26 -13.65 -22.06
C HIS A 276 -10.62 -12.69 -21.04
N GLU A 277 -9.65 -13.15 -20.26
CA GLU A 277 -8.95 -12.30 -19.31
C GLU A 277 -8.08 -11.23 -19.99
N TYR A 278 -7.49 -11.56 -21.14
CA TYR A 278 -6.76 -10.58 -21.94
C TYR A 278 -7.67 -9.46 -22.45
N ALA A 279 -8.86 -9.81 -22.96
CA ALA A 279 -9.86 -8.82 -23.38
C ALA A 279 -10.26 -7.91 -22.20
N ARG A 280 -10.44 -8.49 -21.00
CA ARG A 280 -10.74 -7.74 -19.78
C ARG A 280 -9.59 -6.81 -19.38
N ALA A 281 -8.34 -7.28 -19.38
CA ALA A 281 -7.15 -6.47 -19.11
C ALA A 281 -6.99 -5.32 -20.11
N SER A 282 -7.22 -5.60 -21.40
CA SER A 282 -7.14 -4.62 -22.48
C SER A 282 -8.21 -3.54 -22.33
N ALA A 283 -9.43 -3.89 -21.92
CA ALA A 283 -10.48 -2.92 -21.63
C ALA A 283 -10.09 -1.98 -20.48
N ARG A 284 -9.46 -2.51 -19.41
CA ARG A 284 -8.96 -1.68 -18.30
C ARG A 284 -7.80 -0.78 -18.73
N LEU A 285 -6.88 -1.28 -19.55
CA LEU A 285 -5.78 -0.48 -20.10
C LEU A 285 -6.31 0.65 -20.99
N MET A 286 -7.27 0.37 -21.88
CA MET A 286 -7.92 1.38 -22.72
C MET A 286 -8.59 2.49 -21.87
N GLU A 287 -9.23 2.12 -20.77
CA GLU A 287 -9.77 3.09 -19.81
C GLU A 287 -8.66 3.95 -19.20
N GLN A 288 -7.53 3.36 -18.78
CA GLN A 288 -6.39 4.13 -18.22
C GLN A 288 -5.76 5.08 -19.23
N ASP A 289 -5.67 4.68 -20.49
CA ASP A 289 -4.97 5.45 -21.52
C ASP A 289 -5.85 6.54 -22.13
N SER A 290 -7.16 6.29 -22.22
CA SER A 290 -8.08 7.16 -22.99
C SER A 290 -9.14 7.87 -22.16
N GLY A 291 -9.38 7.43 -20.92
CA GLY A 291 -10.47 7.97 -20.10
C GLY A 291 -11.86 7.69 -20.66
N LYS A 292 -12.00 6.77 -21.62
CA LYS A 292 -13.29 6.42 -22.22
C LYS A 292 -14.00 5.38 -21.36
N TYR A 293 -15.10 5.81 -20.75
CA TYR A 293 -15.93 4.96 -19.91
C TYR A 293 -17.39 4.94 -20.36
N GLU A 294 -18.02 3.78 -20.24
CA GLU A 294 -19.46 3.65 -20.38
C GLU A 294 -20.15 3.98 -19.04
N PHE A 295 -20.18 5.28 -18.66
CA PHE A 295 -20.67 5.75 -17.36
C PHE A 295 -22.07 5.23 -17.00
N ARG A 296 -22.99 5.15 -17.98
CA ARG A 296 -24.33 4.57 -17.75
C ARG A 296 -24.25 3.12 -17.26
N LYS A 297 -23.39 2.29 -17.88
CA LYS A 297 -23.18 0.90 -17.45
C LYS A 297 -22.51 0.84 -16.08
N MET A 298 -21.53 1.72 -15.82
CA MET A 298 -20.88 1.80 -14.50
C MET A 298 -21.88 2.11 -13.38
N ILE A 299 -22.77 3.08 -13.58
CA ILE A 299 -23.80 3.44 -12.60
C ILE A 299 -24.75 2.26 -12.36
N LEU A 300 -25.20 1.58 -13.42
CA LEU A 300 -26.06 0.41 -13.31
C LEU A 300 -25.36 -0.76 -12.62
N GLU A 301 -24.07 -0.98 -12.86
CA GLU A 301 -23.27 -2.01 -12.19
C GLU A 301 -23.07 -1.68 -10.71
N ALA A 302 -22.75 -0.42 -10.39
CA ALA A 302 -22.56 0.04 -9.02
C ALA A 302 -23.83 -0.11 -8.17
N LYS A 303 -25.01 0.19 -8.73
CA LYS A 303 -26.30 0.01 -8.04
C LYS A 303 -26.61 -1.44 -7.64
N LYS A 304 -25.98 -2.42 -8.29
CA LYS A 304 -26.19 -3.85 -8.01
C LYS A 304 -25.26 -4.39 -6.93
N ARG A 305 -24.41 -3.55 -6.32
CA ARG A 305 -23.35 -3.98 -5.41
C ARG A 305 -23.36 -3.16 -4.12
N GLN A 306 -23.18 -3.83 -3.00
CA GLN A 306 -22.94 -3.22 -1.70
C GLN A 306 -21.74 -3.91 -1.04
N PRO A 307 -20.57 -3.24 -0.89
CA PRO A 307 -20.27 -1.88 -1.35
C PRO A 307 -20.25 -1.75 -2.89
N PRO A 308 -20.42 -0.54 -3.46
CA PRO A 308 -20.50 -0.28 -4.90
C PRO A 308 -19.14 -0.36 -5.61
N ARG A 309 -18.40 -1.44 -5.39
CA ARG A 309 -17.07 -1.67 -5.98
C ARG A 309 -17.22 -2.22 -7.39
N ILE A 310 -16.80 -1.43 -8.37
CA ILE A 310 -16.77 -1.82 -9.78
C ILE A 310 -15.32 -1.91 -10.27
N ASP A 311 -15.12 -2.81 -11.23
CA ASP A 311 -13.81 -3.07 -11.79
C ASP A 311 -13.57 -2.16 -13.00
N ARG A 312 -12.92 -1.02 -12.79
CA ARG A 312 -12.57 -0.04 -13.83
C ARG A 312 -11.14 0.47 -13.63
N GLY A 313 -10.48 0.80 -14.73
CA GLY A 313 -9.14 1.39 -14.75
C GLY A 313 -9.18 2.85 -14.28
N THR A 314 -8.10 3.31 -13.66
CA THR A 314 -7.92 4.71 -13.27
C THR A 314 -7.42 5.53 -14.45
N TYR A 315 -8.05 6.66 -14.74
CA TYR A 315 -7.61 7.62 -15.73
C TYR A 315 -7.12 8.91 -15.07
N ILE A 316 -5.93 9.36 -15.45
CA ILE A 316 -5.39 10.67 -15.11
C ILE A 316 -5.12 11.38 -16.43
N GLY A 317 -5.95 12.38 -16.74
CA GLY A 317 -5.87 13.14 -17.98
C GLY A 317 -4.84 14.27 -17.93
N PRO A 318 -5.08 15.40 -18.62
CA PRO A 318 -4.12 16.48 -18.73
C PRO A 318 -4.16 17.37 -17.48
N VAL A 319 -3.81 16.79 -16.34
CA VAL A 319 -3.80 17.45 -15.05
C VAL A 319 -2.50 17.21 -14.29
N THR A 320 -2.14 18.18 -13.46
CA THR A 320 -0.98 18.13 -12.59
C THR A 320 -1.28 18.83 -11.27
N VAL A 321 -0.63 18.38 -10.21
CA VAL A 321 -0.77 18.98 -8.89
C VAL A 321 0.31 20.05 -8.70
N LYS A 322 -0.09 21.29 -8.40
CA LYS A 322 0.83 22.40 -8.12
C LYS A 322 0.42 23.15 -6.85
N GLN A 323 1.35 23.93 -6.31
CA GLN A 323 1.08 24.83 -5.19
C GLN A 323 0.26 26.04 -5.68
N THR A 324 -0.77 26.40 -4.92
CA THR A 324 -1.55 27.63 -5.10
C THR A 324 -0.98 28.75 -4.23
N GLN A 325 -1.36 29.99 -4.52
CA GLN A 325 -0.90 31.14 -3.73
C GLN A 325 -1.43 31.14 -2.28
N SER A 326 -2.62 30.58 -2.03
CA SER A 326 -3.31 30.74 -0.74
C SER A 326 -4.01 29.50 -0.18
N HIS A 327 -4.26 28.45 -0.97
CA HIS A 327 -5.10 27.32 -0.59
C HIS A 327 -4.37 25.96 -0.60
N GLY A 328 -3.05 25.96 -0.45
CA GLY A 328 -2.27 24.72 -0.49
C GLY A 328 -2.10 24.19 -1.91
N ARG A 329 -2.27 22.88 -2.12
CA ARG A 329 -2.15 22.24 -3.44
C ARG A 329 -3.46 22.31 -4.21
N GLY A 330 -3.37 22.61 -5.50
CA GLY A 330 -4.49 22.58 -6.45
C GLY A 330 -4.21 21.65 -7.61
N LEU A 331 -5.28 21.24 -8.29
CA LEU A 331 -5.21 20.51 -9.54
C LEU A 331 -5.28 21.52 -10.70
N PHE A 332 -4.30 21.48 -11.60
CA PHE A 332 -4.16 22.39 -12.72
C PHE A 332 -4.16 21.59 -14.02
N THR A 333 -4.73 22.16 -15.08
CA THR A 333 -4.63 21.54 -16.39
C THR A 333 -3.23 21.75 -16.97
N THR A 334 -2.74 20.77 -17.73
CA THR A 334 -1.46 20.85 -18.45
C THR A 334 -1.64 21.31 -19.90
N GLU A 335 -2.88 21.29 -20.39
CA GLU A 335 -3.28 21.79 -21.71
C GLU A 335 -4.65 22.48 -21.64
N ALA A 336 -5.10 23.06 -22.75
CA ALA A 336 -6.43 23.66 -22.85
C ALA A 336 -7.51 22.58 -22.83
N VAL A 337 -8.52 22.74 -21.97
CA VAL A 337 -9.66 21.83 -21.85
C VAL A 337 -10.97 22.60 -22.01
N LYS A 338 -12.04 21.92 -22.42
CA LYS A 338 -13.40 22.48 -22.52
C LYS A 338 -14.34 21.84 -21.50
N ALA A 339 -15.46 22.51 -21.26
CA ALA A 339 -16.53 21.96 -20.44
C ALA A 339 -16.97 20.59 -20.99
N GLY A 340 -17.01 19.59 -20.12
CA GLY A 340 -17.34 18.20 -20.47
C GLY A 340 -16.14 17.29 -20.70
N ASP A 341 -14.92 17.82 -20.79
CA ASP A 341 -13.72 16.98 -20.86
C ASP A 341 -13.48 16.25 -19.52
N LEU A 342 -13.11 14.97 -19.59
CA LEU A 342 -12.75 14.20 -18.42
C LEU A 342 -11.32 14.55 -17.99
N LEU A 343 -11.16 15.07 -16.77
CA LEU A 343 -9.86 15.43 -16.21
C LEU A 343 -9.18 14.26 -15.49
N PHE A 344 -9.95 13.49 -14.73
CA PHE A 344 -9.49 12.25 -14.09
C PHE A 344 -10.70 11.38 -13.71
N CYS A 345 -10.50 10.08 -13.60
CA CYS A 345 -11.48 9.13 -13.05
C CYS A 345 -10.72 8.13 -12.18
N GLU A 346 -11.01 8.14 -10.88
CA GLU A 346 -10.30 7.33 -9.89
C GLU A 346 -11.30 6.60 -8.99
N LYS A 347 -10.88 5.46 -8.43
CA LYS A 347 -11.71 4.73 -7.46
C LYS A 347 -11.91 5.58 -6.21
N ALA A 348 -13.13 5.54 -5.68
CA ALA A 348 -13.46 6.24 -4.45
C ALA A 348 -12.57 5.75 -3.31
N PHE A 349 -11.86 6.69 -2.68
CA PHE A 349 -10.99 6.42 -1.54
C PHE A 349 -11.78 5.81 -0.36
N ALA A 350 -12.97 6.35 -0.10
CA ALA A 350 -13.94 5.83 0.85
C ALA A 350 -15.35 6.00 0.28
N HIS A 351 -16.28 5.17 0.74
CA HIS A 351 -17.69 5.24 0.37
C HIS A 351 -18.52 5.01 1.63
N ALA A 352 -19.52 5.86 1.83
CA ALA A 352 -20.60 5.63 2.79
C ALA A 352 -21.84 5.29 1.97
N PHE A 353 -22.48 4.17 2.29
CA PHE A 353 -23.70 3.70 1.65
C PHE A 353 -24.65 3.25 2.74
N HIS A 354 -25.94 3.53 2.54
CA HIS A 354 -27.02 3.12 3.42
C HIS A 354 -27.61 1.78 2.97
#